data_AF-A0A285JRN5-F1
#
_entry.id   AF-A0A285JRN5-F1
#
_cell.length_a   1.000
_cell.length_b   1.000
_cell.length_c   1.000
_cell.angle_alpha   90.00
_cell.angle_beta   90.00
_cell.angle_gamma   90.00
#
_symmetry.space_group_name_H-M   'P 1'
#
loop_
_entity.id
_entity.type
_entity.pdbx_description
1 polymer ?
#
loop_
_entity_poly.entity_id
_entity_poly.type
_entity_poly.pdbx_seq_one_letter_code
_entity_poly.pdbx_strand_id
1 'polypeptide(L)'
;MYRSLTVTATGAQLRQTLAAQRTTVTTRTVEVTKATAALAVAQKQVTAATNTDKAAKDRVTAAKAAVAAAKKKLSKVKPRNKSAVTSAKNGVTAAQKTLTLRTTQARDAATALTTARSSATAATAALTSANNSVKSASAAVVVTQQKIAALKTPAELATQAAAVSKSVVTAVRPAFTTADTVVVYGTTVHYSVSYAYRRMVDDAKKAGISISGGGFRTKQRQIELRKINGCPDVYTAPSSSCRVPTAVPGRSLHEIGLAIDVTSGGKTLTSKSPAFKWLQLHADEYGFVNLPSEPWHWSITGG
;
A
#
# COMPACT_ATOMS: atom_id res chain seq x y z
N MET A 1 17.13 17.64 -0.39
CA MET A 1 15.65 17.55 -0.44
C MET A 1 15.05 16.56 -1.42
N TYR A 2 15.68 16.21 -2.56
CA TYR A 2 15.09 15.24 -3.53
C TYR A 2 14.65 13.90 -2.91
N ARG A 3 15.27 13.49 -1.80
CA ARG A 3 14.88 12.29 -1.04
C ARG A 3 13.56 12.43 -0.27
N SER A 4 13.19 13.63 0.21
CA SER A 4 11.97 13.83 1.01
C SER A 4 10.72 13.65 0.14
N LEU A 5 10.67 14.34 -1.00
CA LEU A 5 9.58 14.25 -1.99
C LEU A 5 9.39 12.82 -2.53
N THR A 6 10.49 12.11 -2.80
CA THR A 6 10.45 10.70 -3.26
C THR A 6 9.89 9.75 -2.20
N VAL A 7 10.21 9.96 -0.92
CA VAL A 7 9.63 9.17 0.18
C VAL A 7 8.14 9.45 0.34
N THR A 8 7.70 10.70 0.14
CA THR A 8 6.26 11.05 0.19
C THR A 8 5.49 10.41 -0.97
N ALA A 9 6.02 10.48 -2.20
CA ALA A 9 5.41 9.86 -3.38
C ALA A 9 5.36 8.34 -3.26
N THR A 10 6.45 7.70 -2.81
CA THR A 10 6.52 6.25 -2.55
C THR A 10 5.50 5.85 -1.48
N GLY A 11 5.40 6.63 -0.41
CA GLY A 11 4.40 6.39 0.64
C GLY A 11 2.96 6.53 0.16
N ALA A 12 2.68 7.51 -0.71
CA ALA A 12 1.35 7.67 -1.32
C ALA A 12 0.98 6.46 -2.20
N GLN A 13 1.90 6.02 -3.06
CA GLN A 13 1.71 4.85 -3.93
C GLN A 13 1.48 3.57 -3.13
N LEU A 14 2.25 3.36 -2.04
CA LEU A 14 2.07 2.19 -1.17
C LEU A 14 0.72 2.20 -0.46
N ARG A 15 0.22 3.36 -0.02
CA ARG A 15 -1.13 3.47 0.59
C ARG A 15 -2.24 3.18 -0.41
N GLN A 16 -2.12 3.64 -1.66
CA GLN A 16 -3.07 3.31 -2.71
C GLN A 16 -3.07 1.80 -3.02
N THR A 17 -1.87 1.21 -3.10
CA THR A 17 -1.70 -0.24 -3.26
C THR A 17 -2.35 -1.01 -2.11
N LEU A 18 -2.14 -0.57 -0.87
CA LEU A 18 -2.75 -1.18 0.32
C LEU A 18 -4.28 -1.13 0.27
N ALA A 19 -4.87 -0.03 -0.18
CA ALA A 19 -6.31 0.09 -0.33
C ALA A 19 -6.87 -0.92 -1.35
N ALA A 20 -6.24 -1.02 -2.54
CA ALA A 20 -6.63 -1.99 -3.57
C ALA A 20 -6.47 -3.46 -3.09
N GLN A 21 -5.40 -3.76 -2.35
CA GLN A 21 -5.18 -5.08 -1.77
C GLN A 21 -6.26 -5.44 -0.73
N ARG A 22 -6.69 -4.48 0.10
CA ARG A 22 -7.79 -4.69 1.06
C ARG A 22 -9.11 -5.00 0.36
N THR A 23 -9.44 -4.26 -0.70
CA THR A 23 -10.62 -4.57 -1.54
C THR A 23 -10.51 -5.97 -2.15
N THR A 24 -9.32 -6.36 -2.59
CA THR A 24 -9.08 -7.71 -3.11
C THR A 24 -9.34 -8.77 -2.05
N VAL A 25 -8.87 -8.60 -0.81
CA VAL A 25 -9.16 -9.53 0.30
C VAL A 25 -10.66 -9.67 0.50
N THR A 26 -11.42 -8.58 0.57
CA THR A 26 -12.88 -8.62 0.71
C THR A 26 -13.54 -9.42 -0.41
N THR A 27 -13.15 -9.19 -1.66
CA THR A 27 -13.68 -9.94 -2.82
C THR A 27 -13.37 -11.43 -2.70
N ARG A 28 -12.13 -11.81 -2.36
CA ARG A 28 -11.74 -13.22 -2.18
C ARG A 28 -12.47 -13.88 -1.02
N THR A 29 -12.75 -13.15 0.06
CA THR A 29 -13.56 -13.67 1.17
C THR A 29 -14.98 -14.02 0.73
N VAL A 30 -15.60 -13.20 -0.13
CA VAL A 30 -16.92 -13.51 -0.71
C VAL A 30 -16.86 -14.78 -1.57
N GLU A 31 -15.77 -15.01 -2.31
CA GLU A 31 -15.58 -16.25 -3.09
C GLU A 31 -15.51 -17.48 -2.18
N VAL A 32 -14.87 -17.40 -1.01
CA VAL A 32 -14.86 -18.47 0.00
C VAL A 32 -16.27 -18.77 0.50
N THR A 33 -17.08 -17.75 0.78
CA THR A 33 -18.48 -17.94 1.19
C THR A 33 -19.28 -18.66 0.11
N LYS A 34 -19.13 -18.25 -1.16
CA LYS A 34 -19.80 -18.91 -2.31
C LYS A 34 -19.34 -20.36 -2.47
N ALA A 35 -18.04 -20.63 -2.38
CA ALA A 35 -17.50 -21.98 -2.50
C ALA A 35 -17.96 -22.90 -1.35
N THR A 36 -18.03 -22.37 -0.12
CA THR A 36 -18.56 -23.08 1.05
C THR A 36 -20.03 -23.46 0.83
N ALA A 37 -20.86 -22.53 0.34
CA ALA A 37 -22.26 -22.81 0.05
C ALA A 37 -22.42 -23.86 -1.06
N ALA A 38 -21.62 -23.78 -2.12
CA ALA A 38 -21.62 -24.76 -3.20
C ALA A 38 -21.24 -26.16 -2.72
N LEU A 39 -20.22 -26.28 -1.85
CA LEU A 39 -19.83 -27.55 -1.24
C LEU A 39 -20.97 -28.15 -0.40
N ALA A 40 -21.64 -27.34 0.41
CA ALA A 40 -22.77 -27.80 1.22
C ALA A 40 -23.92 -28.34 0.34
N VAL A 41 -24.21 -27.68 -0.79
CA VAL A 41 -25.20 -28.16 -1.77
C VAL A 41 -24.77 -29.48 -2.40
N ALA A 42 -23.51 -29.59 -2.85
CA ALA A 42 -22.99 -30.80 -3.46
C ALA A 42 -23.00 -31.99 -2.48
N GLN A 43 -22.67 -31.77 -1.21
CA GLN A 43 -22.75 -32.79 -0.17
C GLN A 43 -24.19 -33.30 0.04
N LYS A 44 -25.18 -32.40 0.08
CA LYS A 44 -26.60 -32.79 0.14
C LYS A 44 -27.02 -33.64 -1.06
N GLN A 45 -26.54 -33.30 -2.26
CA GLN A 45 -26.79 -34.10 -3.46
C GLN A 45 -26.16 -35.49 -3.38
N VAL A 46 -24.94 -35.63 -2.85
CA VAL A 46 -24.31 -36.93 -2.61
C VAL A 46 -25.14 -37.79 -1.66
N THR A 47 -25.64 -37.22 -0.55
CA THR A 47 -26.50 -37.94 0.39
C THR A 47 -27.79 -38.41 -0.28
N ALA A 48 -28.47 -37.52 -1.02
CA ALA A 48 -29.70 -37.86 -1.72
C ALA A 48 -29.49 -38.95 -2.80
N ALA A 49 -28.42 -38.84 -3.59
CA ALA A 49 -28.08 -39.82 -4.62
C ALA A 49 -27.68 -41.17 -4.01
N THR A 50 -27.01 -41.17 -2.85
CA THR A 50 -26.64 -42.40 -2.12
C THR A 50 -27.90 -43.16 -1.66
N ASN A 51 -28.87 -42.45 -1.10
CA ASN A 51 -30.14 -43.04 -0.68
C ASN A 51 -30.93 -43.58 -1.89
N THR A 52 -30.90 -42.86 -3.02
CA THR A 52 -31.58 -43.26 -4.25
C THR A 52 -30.95 -44.52 -4.86
N ASP A 53 -29.62 -44.58 -4.95
CA ASP A 53 -28.86 -45.76 -5.41
C ASP A 53 -29.14 -46.97 -4.54
N LYS A 54 -29.12 -46.81 -3.21
CA LYS A 54 -29.47 -47.88 -2.26
C LYS A 54 -30.89 -48.39 -2.50
N ALA A 55 -31.88 -47.50 -2.56
CA ALA A 55 -33.26 -47.88 -2.80
C ALA A 55 -33.47 -48.55 -4.17
N ALA A 56 -32.73 -48.14 -5.19
CA ALA A 56 -32.79 -48.76 -6.51
C ALA A 56 -32.21 -50.19 -6.50
N LYS A 57 -31.10 -50.41 -5.80
CA LYS A 57 -30.52 -51.75 -5.57
C LYS A 57 -31.47 -52.67 -4.80
N ASP A 58 -32.11 -52.16 -3.76
CA ASP A 58 -33.10 -52.91 -2.98
C ASP A 58 -34.29 -53.35 -3.86
N ARG A 59 -34.76 -52.47 -4.77
CA ARG A 59 -35.81 -52.80 -5.76
C ARG A 59 -35.36 -53.86 -6.77
N VAL A 60 -34.10 -53.86 -7.19
CA VAL A 60 -33.56 -54.93 -8.05
C VAL A 60 -33.55 -56.26 -7.32
N THR A 61 -33.13 -56.29 -6.06
CA THR A 61 -33.15 -57.50 -5.22
C THR A 61 -34.57 -58.05 -5.08
N ALA A 62 -35.54 -57.18 -4.79
CA ALA A 62 -36.96 -57.56 -4.72
C ALA A 62 -37.48 -58.09 -6.07
N ALA A 63 -37.12 -57.46 -7.18
CA ALA A 63 -37.52 -57.92 -8.51
C ALA A 63 -36.92 -59.28 -8.88
N LYS A 64 -35.67 -59.56 -8.48
CA LYS A 64 -35.05 -60.89 -8.65
C LYS A 64 -35.81 -61.96 -7.86
N ALA A 65 -36.17 -61.66 -6.61
CA ALA A 65 -36.99 -62.55 -5.77
C ALA A 65 -38.36 -62.81 -6.39
N ALA A 66 -39.01 -61.79 -6.95
CA ALA A 66 -40.30 -61.92 -7.65
C ALA A 66 -40.21 -62.83 -8.89
N VAL A 67 -39.14 -62.71 -9.69
CA VAL A 67 -38.89 -63.62 -10.83
C VAL A 67 -38.72 -65.05 -10.34
N ALA A 68 -37.95 -65.28 -9.28
CA ALA A 68 -37.76 -66.62 -8.70
C ALA A 68 -39.08 -67.22 -8.19
N ALA A 69 -39.89 -66.42 -7.49
CA ALA A 69 -41.22 -66.83 -7.01
C ALA A 69 -42.18 -67.16 -8.17
N ALA A 70 -42.20 -66.34 -9.23
CA ALA A 70 -43.04 -66.58 -10.42
C ALA A 70 -42.64 -67.89 -11.13
N LYS A 71 -41.33 -68.16 -11.28
CA LYS A 71 -40.84 -69.42 -11.86
C LYS A 71 -41.22 -70.64 -11.01
N LYS A 72 -41.09 -70.54 -9.67
CA LYS A 72 -41.51 -71.58 -8.73
C LYS A 72 -43.03 -71.83 -8.77
N LYS A 73 -43.83 -70.79 -9.01
CA LYS A 73 -45.28 -70.94 -9.19
C LYS A 73 -45.59 -71.69 -10.49
N LEU A 74 -44.94 -71.31 -11.60
CA LEU A 74 -45.10 -71.98 -12.90
C LEU A 74 -44.75 -73.48 -12.83
N SER A 75 -43.69 -73.87 -12.13
CA SER A 75 -43.28 -75.28 -12.00
C SER A 75 -44.28 -76.15 -11.23
N LYS A 76 -45.20 -75.54 -10.47
CA LYS A 76 -46.25 -76.24 -9.71
C LYS A 76 -47.59 -76.39 -10.48
N VAL A 77 -47.75 -75.73 -11.63
CA VAL A 77 -49.00 -75.78 -12.40
C VAL A 77 -49.06 -77.06 -13.24
N LYS A 78 -50.10 -77.87 -13.07
CA LYS A 78 -50.30 -79.12 -13.83
C LYS A 78 -50.68 -78.83 -15.30
N PRO A 79 -50.14 -79.58 -16.29
CA PRO A 79 -50.38 -79.33 -17.73
C PRO A 79 -51.83 -79.46 -18.20
N ARG A 80 -52.69 -80.17 -17.44
CA ARG A 80 -54.10 -80.38 -17.76
C ARG A 80 -54.94 -79.09 -17.70
N ASN A 81 -54.47 -78.04 -17.01
CA ASN A 81 -55.16 -76.74 -16.96
C ASN A 81 -54.42 -75.70 -17.83
N LYS A 82 -54.79 -75.63 -19.13
CA LYS A 82 -54.15 -74.74 -20.11
C LYS A 82 -54.18 -73.26 -19.69
N SER A 83 -55.30 -72.77 -19.14
CA SER A 83 -55.45 -71.38 -18.71
C SER A 83 -54.51 -71.02 -17.54
N ALA A 84 -54.38 -71.91 -16.56
CA ALA A 84 -53.48 -71.72 -15.43
C ALA A 84 -52.00 -71.69 -15.87
N VAL A 85 -51.61 -72.53 -16.84
CA VAL A 85 -50.25 -72.52 -17.39
C VAL A 85 -49.96 -71.21 -18.10
N THR A 86 -50.87 -70.74 -18.96
CA THR A 86 -50.72 -69.45 -19.66
C THR A 86 -50.60 -68.29 -18.68
N SER A 87 -51.46 -68.25 -17.67
CA SER A 87 -51.44 -67.19 -16.64
C SER A 87 -50.12 -67.19 -15.87
N ALA A 88 -49.58 -68.36 -15.51
CA ALA A 88 -48.30 -68.47 -14.83
C ALA A 88 -47.11 -68.05 -15.73
N LYS A 89 -47.13 -68.39 -17.02
CA LYS A 89 -46.13 -67.91 -18.00
C LYS A 89 -46.15 -66.38 -18.12
N ASN A 90 -47.34 -65.78 -18.25
CA ASN A 90 -47.50 -64.33 -18.30
C ASN A 90 -46.96 -63.65 -17.04
N GLY A 91 -47.17 -64.26 -15.86
CA GLY A 91 -46.61 -63.79 -14.60
C GLY A 91 -45.07 -63.77 -14.57
N VAL A 92 -44.42 -64.81 -15.12
CA VAL A 92 -42.95 -64.83 -15.27
C VAL A 92 -42.49 -63.71 -16.20
N THR A 93 -43.13 -63.54 -17.35
CA THR A 93 -42.80 -62.47 -18.31
C THR A 93 -42.96 -61.08 -17.69
N ALA A 94 -44.02 -60.83 -16.93
CA ALA A 94 -44.24 -59.56 -16.23
C ALA A 94 -43.17 -59.30 -15.16
N ALA A 95 -42.79 -60.32 -14.39
CA ALA A 95 -41.73 -60.22 -13.39
C ALA A 95 -40.37 -59.94 -14.05
N GLN A 96 -40.06 -60.58 -15.18
CA GLN A 96 -38.84 -60.33 -15.96
C GLN A 96 -38.79 -58.91 -16.50
N LYS A 97 -39.88 -58.40 -17.09
CA LYS A 97 -39.97 -56.99 -17.54
C LYS A 97 -39.71 -56.02 -16.38
N THR A 98 -40.29 -56.29 -15.21
CA THR A 98 -40.06 -55.49 -14.00
C THR A 98 -38.59 -55.52 -13.59
N LEU A 99 -37.94 -56.69 -13.58
CA LEU A 99 -36.52 -56.82 -13.27
C LEU A 99 -35.64 -56.01 -14.23
N THR A 100 -35.91 -56.06 -15.52
CA THR A 100 -35.19 -55.25 -16.51
C THR A 100 -35.34 -53.76 -16.23
N LEU A 101 -36.57 -53.28 -15.99
CA LEU A 101 -36.82 -51.88 -15.64
C LEU A 101 -36.08 -51.46 -14.37
N ARG A 102 -36.16 -52.25 -13.29
CA ARG A 102 -35.46 -51.93 -12.02
C ARG A 102 -33.94 -51.95 -12.19
N THR A 103 -33.42 -52.83 -13.03
CA THR A 103 -31.98 -52.89 -13.32
C THR A 103 -31.51 -51.63 -14.05
N THR A 104 -32.27 -51.13 -15.02
CA THR A 104 -31.98 -49.85 -15.67
C THR A 104 -32.04 -48.69 -14.69
N GLN A 105 -33.09 -48.59 -13.87
CA GLN A 105 -33.21 -47.55 -12.85
C GLN A 105 -32.06 -47.56 -11.84
N ALA A 106 -31.56 -48.75 -11.47
CA ALA A 106 -30.40 -48.88 -10.60
C ALA A 106 -29.10 -48.41 -11.27
N ARG A 107 -28.94 -48.64 -12.58
CA ARG A 107 -27.82 -48.10 -13.34
C ARG A 107 -27.87 -46.58 -13.40
N ASP A 108 -29.05 -46.00 -13.66
CA ASP A 108 -29.22 -44.54 -13.72
C ASP A 108 -28.93 -43.89 -12.35
N ALA A 109 -29.41 -44.51 -11.26
CA ALA A 109 -29.12 -44.04 -9.90
C ALA A 109 -27.63 -44.13 -9.55
N ALA A 110 -26.93 -45.19 -9.97
CA ALA A 110 -25.49 -45.32 -9.76
C ALA A 110 -24.69 -44.27 -10.56
N THR A 111 -25.11 -43.95 -11.78
CA THR A 111 -24.55 -42.85 -12.58
C THR A 111 -24.76 -41.51 -11.88
N ALA A 112 -25.98 -41.22 -11.41
CA ALA A 112 -26.29 -39.99 -10.69
C ALA A 112 -25.46 -39.84 -9.40
N LEU A 113 -25.24 -40.94 -8.66
CA LEU A 113 -24.36 -40.94 -7.49
C LEU A 113 -22.91 -40.63 -7.86
N THR A 114 -22.41 -41.19 -8.97
CA THR A 114 -21.07 -40.91 -9.46
C THR A 114 -20.92 -39.43 -9.82
N THR A 115 -21.88 -38.87 -10.56
CA THR A 115 -21.90 -37.44 -10.89
C THR A 115 -21.94 -36.56 -9.65
N ALA A 116 -22.79 -36.87 -8.67
CA ALA A 116 -22.89 -36.10 -7.42
C ALA A 116 -21.55 -36.11 -6.64
N ARG A 117 -20.86 -37.26 -6.60
CA ARG A 117 -19.54 -37.37 -5.96
C ARG A 117 -18.49 -36.53 -6.69
N SER A 118 -18.45 -36.58 -8.02
CA SER A 118 -17.55 -35.74 -8.82
C SER A 118 -17.80 -34.24 -8.58
N SER A 119 -19.07 -33.81 -8.52
CA SER A 119 -19.43 -32.44 -8.18
C SER A 119 -18.98 -32.03 -6.78
N ALA A 120 -19.11 -32.91 -5.78
CA ALA A 120 -18.63 -32.64 -4.42
C ALA A 120 -17.10 -32.51 -4.34
N THR A 121 -16.37 -33.36 -5.07
CA THR A 121 -14.91 -33.25 -5.19
C THR A 121 -14.50 -31.93 -5.84
N ALA A 122 -15.16 -31.54 -6.94
CA ALA A 122 -14.91 -30.26 -7.61
C ALA A 122 -15.20 -29.06 -6.70
N ALA A 123 -16.31 -29.08 -5.95
CA ALA A 123 -16.65 -28.03 -4.99
C ALA A 123 -15.63 -27.94 -3.84
N THR A 124 -15.10 -29.08 -3.38
CA THR A 124 -14.04 -29.13 -2.36
C THR A 124 -12.76 -28.48 -2.89
N ALA A 125 -12.34 -28.82 -4.12
CA ALA A 125 -11.18 -28.19 -4.75
C ALA A 125 -11.35 -26.68 -4.94
N ALA A 126 -12.54 -26.24 -5.34
CA ALA A 126 -12.87 -24.81 -5.48
C ALA A 126 -12.77 -24.06 -4.15
N LEU A 127 -13.26 -24.66 -3.05
CA LEU A 127 -13.13 -24.07 -1.70
C LEU A 127 -11.67 -23.95 -1.28
N THR A 128 -10.85 -24.98 -1.51
CA THR A 128 -9.41 -24.92 -1.24
C THR A 128 -8.72 -23.80 -2.02
N SER A 129 -9.00 -23.67 -3.32
CA SER A 129 -8.45 -22.60 -4.15
C SER A 129 -8.89 -21.20 -3.70
N ALA A 130 -10.15 -21.04 -3.30
CA ALA A 130 -10.66 -19.77 -2.76
C ALA A 130 -9.95 -19.39 -1.44
N ASN A 131 -9.78 -20.35 -0.52
CA ASN A 131 -9.04 -20.12 0.73
C ASN A 131 -7.57 -19.74 0.49
N ASN A 132 -6.90 -20.43 -0.44
CA ASN A 132 -5.52 -20.08 -0.82
C ASN A 132 -5.44 -18.67 -1.41
N SER A 133 -6.43 -18.26 -2.20
CA SER A 133 -6.49 -16.91 -2.78
C SER A 133 -6.65 -15.83 -1.72
N VAL A 134 -7.49 -16.05 -0.69
CA VAL A 134 -7.59 -15.15 0.47
C VAL A 134 -6.26 -15.08 1.22
N LYS A 135 -5.62 -16.22 1.49
CA LYS A 135 -4.33 -16.27 2.20
C LYS A 135 -3.26 -15.45 1.49
N SER A 136 -3.12 -15.63 0.17
CA SER A 136 -2.15 -14.88 -0.64
C SER A 136 -2.46 -13.39 -0.68
N ALA A 137 -3.74 -13.01 -0.81
CA ALA A 137 -4.15 -11.61 -0.78
C ALA A 137 -3.85 -10.95 0.59
N SER A 138 -4.12 -11.64 1.69
CA SER A 138 -3.81 -11.17 3.05
C SER A 138 -2.30 -11.05 3.30
N ALA A 139 -1.49 -11.97 2.77
CA ALA A 139 -0.03 -11.87 2.86
C ALA A 139 0.49 -10.62 2.13
N ALA A 140 -0.06 -10.29 0.96
CA ALA A 140 0.30 -9.08 0.23
C ALA A 140 -0.01 -7.79 1.02
N VAL A 141 -1.14 -7.75 1.74
CA VAL A 141 -1.49 -6.65 2.65
C VAL A 141 -0.42 -6.47 3.73
N VAL A 142 -0.01 -7.55 4.39
CA VAL A 142 1.01 -7.51 5.46
C VAL A 142 2.34 -6.98 4.93
N VAL A 143 2.79 -7.47 3.77
CA VAL A 143 4.04 -7.00 3.14
C VAL A 143 3.99 -5.50 2.85
N THR A 144 2.88 -5.01 2.32
CA THR A 144 2.73 -3.57 2.02
C THR A 144 2.68 -2.72 3.29
N GLN A 145 2.02 -3.19 4.35
CA GLN A 145 2.01 -2.52 5.65
C GLN A 145 3.43 -2.42 6.25
N GLN A 146 4.21 -3.50 6.17
CA GLN A 146 5.62 -3.48 6.60
C GLN A 146 6.45 -2.48 5.81
N LYS A 147 6.26 -2.41 4.48
CA LYS A 147 6.93 -1.40 3.64
C LYS A 147 6.58 0.02 4.04
N ILE A 148 5.32 0.30 4.37
CA ILE A 148 4.88 1.62 4.84
C ILE A 148 5.51 1.94 6.21
N ALA A 149 5.52 0.99 7.14
CA ALA A 149 6.13 1.16 8.46
C ALA A 149 7.65 1.39 8.40
N ALA A 150 8.32 0.83 7.40
CA ALA A 150 9.75 1.00 7.19
C ALA A 150 10.14 2.34 6.52
N LEU A 151 9.16 3.13 6.04
CA LEU A 151 9.46 4.46 5.51
C LEU A 151 9.85 5.39 6.66
N LYS A 152 10.99 6.07 6.50
CA LYS A 152 11.41 7.13 7.42
C LYS A 152 10.31 8.19 7.51
N THR A 153 10.02 8.62 8.73
CA THR A 153 9.10 9.71 9.00
C THR A 153 9.69 11.04 8.51
N PRO A 154 8.85 12.05 8.22
CA PRO A 154 9.32 13.40 7.92
C PRO A 154 10.24 13.97 9.02
N ALA A 155 9.98 13.67 10.29
CA ALA A 155 10.78 14.12 11.42
C ALA A 155 12.19 13.51 11.46
N GLU A 156 12.32 12.21 11.17
CA GLU A 156 13.62 11.55 11.07
C GLU A 156 14.44 12.08 9.89
N LEU A 157 13.80 12.33 8.75
CA LEU A 157 14.45 12.94 7.59
C LEU A 157 14.90 14.38 7.87
N ALA A 158 14.07 15.17 8.56
CA ALA A 158 14.42 16.52 8.99
C ALA A 158 15.61 16.51 9.98
N THR A 159 15.62 15.57 10.92
CA THR A 159 16.74 15.38 11.87
C THR A 159 18.03 15.02 11.15
N GLN A 160 17.96 14.10 10.19
CA GLN A 160 19.12 13.72 9.37
C GLN A 160 19.62 14.90 8.53
N ALA A 161 18.72 15.68 7.92
CA ALA A 161 19.08 16.86 7.15
C ALA A 161 19.76 17.92 8.03
N ALA A 162 19.21 18.20 9.22
CA ALA A 162 19.81 19.13 10.18
C ALA A 162 21.21 18.68 10.64
N ALA A 163 21.41 17.37 10.88
CA ALA A 163 22.72 16.82 11.23
C ALA A 163 23.74 17.02 10.09
N VAL A 164 23.35 16.75 8.84
CA VAL A 164 24.20 16.98 7.67
C VAL A 164 24.54 18.46 7.51
N SER A 165 23.56 19.37 7.64
CA SER A 165 23.82 20.81 7.57
C SER A 165 24.83 21.25 8.63
N LYS A 166 24.71 20.75 9.87
CA LYS A 166 25.69 21.02 10.94
C LYS A 166 27.08 20.49 10.57
N SER A 167 27.19 19.28 10.04
CA SER A 167 28.46 18.72 9.58
C SER A 167 29.09 19.57 8.46
N VAL A 168 28.29 20.07 7.51
CA VAL A 168 28.76 21.00 6.47
C VAL A 168 29.32 22.27 7.08
N VAL A 169 28.62 22.89 8.04
CA VAL A 169 29.13 24.09 8.73
C VAL A 169 30.46 23.81 9.43
N THR A 170 30.56 22.69 10.16
CA THR A 170 31.78 22.29 10.86
C THR A 170 32.95 22.07 9.90
N ALA A 171 32.69 21.48 8.74
CA ALA A 171 33.74 21.22 7.73
C ALA A 171 34.17 22.49 6.99
N VAL A 172 33.22 23.34 6.59
CA VAL A 172 33.50 24.55 5.80
C VAL A 172 34.18 25.63 6.63
N ARG A 173 33.71 25.87 7.87
CA ARG A 173 34.14 27.03 8.67
C ARG A 173 35.66 27.17 8.88
N PRO A 174 36.42 26.13 9.26
CA PRO A 174 37.86 26.29 9.51
C PRO A 174 38.69 26.48 8.24
N ALA A 175 38.19 26.06 7.08
CA ALA A 175 38.91 26.10 5.81
C ALA A 175 38.42 27.20 4.85
N PHE A 176 37.35 27.92 5.21
CA PHE A 176 36.70 28.89 4.34
C PHE A 176 37.60 30.06 3.97
N THR A 177 37.58 30.41 2.69
CA THR A 177 38.18 31.61 2.11
C THR A 177 37.17 32.34 1.23
N THR A 178 37.42 33.62 0.93
CA THR A 178 36.57 34.38 0.01
C THR A 178 36.54 33.79 -1.41
N ALA A 179 37.57 33.05 -1.80
CA ALA A 179 37.64 32.35 -3.09
C ALA A 179 36.61 31.21 -3.20
N ASP A 180 36.06 30.73 -2.07
CA ASP A 180 35.02 29.70 -2.02
C ASP A 180 33.61 30.26 -2.25
N THR A 181 33.51 31.55 -2.60
CA THR A 181 32.24 32.22 -2.87
C THR A 181 32.06 32.56 -4.35
N VAL A 182 30.80 32.66 -4.76
CA VAL A 182 30.38 33.02 -6.12
C VAL A 182 29.17 33.94 -6.06
N VAL A 183 29.07 34.86 -7.01
CA VAL A 183 27.90 35.74 -7.15
C VAL A 183 26.81 35.05 -7.96
N VAL A 184 25.61 34.96 -7.39
CA VAL A 184 24.41 34.46 -8.05
C VAL A 184 23.33 35.52 -7.92
N TYR A 185 22.84 36.05 -9.05
CA TYR A 185 21.82 37.12 -9.07
C TYR A 185 22.12 38.32 -8.16
N GLY A 186 23.40 38.71 -8.06
CA GLY A 186 23.86 39.82 -7.24
C GLY A 186 24.12 39.47 -5.76
N THR A 187 23.86 38.23 -5.35
CA THR A 187 24.11 37.75 -3.98
C THR A 187 25.32 36.83 -3.96
N THR A 188 26.34 37.19 -3.18
CA THR A 188 27.53 36.35 -2.98
C THR A 188 27.22 35.20 -2.03
N VAL A 189 27.41 33.95 -2.44
CA VAL A 189 27.15 32.75 -1.61
C VAL A 189 28.29 31.75 -1.78
N HIS A 190 28.41 30.79 -0.86
CA HIS A 190 29.37 29.70 -0.98
C HIS A 190 29.03 28.78 -2.17
N TYR A 191 30.03 28.20 -2.85
CA TYR A 191 29.81 27.31 -4.00
C TYR A 191 28.83 26.18 -3.73
N SER A 192 28.91 25.55 -2.55
CA SER A 192 28.05 24.42 -2.17
C SER A 192 26.55 24.72 -2.16
N VAL A 193 26.15 25.99 -1.98
CA VAL A 193 24.73 26.40 -1.98
C VAL A 193 24.34 27.18 -3.23
N SER A 194 25.30 27.56 -4.07
CA SER A 194 25.10 28.44 -5.23
C SER A 194 24.05 27.92 -6.24
N TYR A 195 24.10 26.64 -6.57
CA TYR A 195 23.14 26.01 -7.49
C TYR A 195 21.74 25.96 -6.88
N ALA A 196 21.63 25.57 -5.60
CA ALA A 196 20.35 25.49 -4.91
C ALA A 196 19.70 26.88 -4.78
N TYR A 197 20.49 27.90 -4.43
CA TYR A 197 20.05 29.29 -4.37
C TYR A 197 19.58 29.79 -5.73
N ARG A 198 20.32 29.52 -6.81
CA ARG A 198 19.90 29.88 -8.18
C ARG A 198 18.52 29.35 -8.51
N ARG A 199 18.28 28.05 -8.26
CA ARG A 199 16.97 27.45 -8.51
C ARG A 199 15.87 28.06 -7.65
N MET A 200 16.16 28.36 -6.38
CA MET A 200 15.19 29.01 -5.49
C MET A 200 14.74 30.36 -6.05
N VAL A 201 15.68 31.18 -6.53
CA VAL A 201 15.38 32.48 -7.17
C VAL A 201 14.59 32.29 -8.46
N ASP A 202 15.00 31.34 -9.32
CA ASP A 202 14.33 31.08 -10.60
C ASP A 202 12.88 30.62 -10.41
N ASP A 203 12.63 29.72 -9.47
CA ASP A 203 11.30 29.17 -9.22
C ASP A 203 10.40 30.17 -8.48
N ALA A 204 10.97 30.99 -7.57
CA ALA A 204 10.26 32.13 -6.99
C ALA A 204 9.78 33.09 -8.10
N LYS A 205 10.66 33.40 -9.05
CA LYS A 205 10.34 34.28 -10.19
C LYS A 205 9.22 33.69 -11.05
N LYS A 206 9.23 32.39 -11.34
CA LYS A 206 8.13 31.70 -12.06
C LYS A 206 6.81 31.78 -11.31
N ALA A 207 6.84 31.80 -9.97
CA ALA A 207 5.67 32.01 -9.13
C ALA A 207 5.25 33.50 -9.00
N GLY A 208 5.87 34.41 -9.76
CA GLY A 208 5.61 35.86 -9.70
C GLY A 208 6.23 36.55 -8.48
N ILE A 209 7.09 35.87 -7.73
CA ILE A 209 7.77 36.39 -6.55
C ILE A 209 9.21 36.76 -6.94
N SER A 210 9.51 38.06 -6.96
CA SER A 210 10.89 38.52 -7.17
C SER A 210 11.63 38.59 -5.83
N ILE A 211 12.61 37.72 -5.65
CA ILE A 211 13.50 37.70 -4.48
C ILE A 211 14.93 38.07 -4.87
N SER A 212 15.62 38.76 -3.96
CA SER A 212 17.06 39.05 -4.00
C SER A 212 17.60 38.96 -2.57
N GLY A 213 18.86 39.29 -2.29
CA GLY A 213 19.34 39.30 -0.91
C GLY A 213 20.81 39.63 -0.72
N GLY A 214 21.19 39.76 0.55
CA GLY A 214 22.58 39.88 1.00
C GLY A 214 23.10 38.52 1.47
N GLY A 215 24.25 38.09 0.95
CA GLY A 215 24.84 36.79 1.28
C GLY A 215 26.09 36.94 2.14
N PHE A 216 27.24 36.50 1.62
CA PHE A 216 28.53 36.54 2.29
C PHE A 216 28.88 37.93 2.83
N ARG A 217 29.40 37.98 4.06
CA ARG A 217 30.03 39.18 4.65
C ARG A 217 31.25 38.79 5.47
N THR A 218 32.28 39.63 5.49
CA THR A 218 33.50 39.34 6.24
C THR A 218 33.27 39.35 7.75
N LYS A 219 34.15 38.68 8.51
CA LYS A 219 34.18 38.75 9.98
C LYS A 219 34.33 40.19 10.49
N GLN A 220 35.14 41.00 9.80
CA GLN A 220 35.29 42.41 10.13
C GLN A 220 33.97 43.17 9.97
N ARG A 221 33.23 42.91 8.90
CA ARG A 221 31.89 43.47 8.72
C ARG A 221 30.92 43.02 9.82
N GLN A 222 31.03 41.76 10.29
CA GLN A 222 30.26 41.27 11.42
C GLN A 222 30.54 42.07 12.71
N ILE A 223 31.81 42.36 12.99
CA ILE A 223 32.25 43.16 14.13
C ILE A 223 31.66 44.58 14.07
N GLU A 224 31.73 45.22 12.90
CA GLU A 224 31.14 46.54 12.67
C GLU A 224 29.63 46.54 12.90
N LEU A 225 28.91 45.56 12.34
CA LEU A 225 27.46 45.45 12.49
C LEU A 225 27.06 45.32 13.95
N ARG A 226 27.81 44.59 14.78
CA ARG A 226 27.52 44.50 16.21
C ARG A 226 27.69 45.82 16.95
N LYS A 227 28.68 46.64 16.57
CA LYS A 227 28.83 48.00 17.10
C LYS A 227 27.67 48.89 16.66
N ILE A 228 27.35 48.88 15.36
CA ILE A 228 26.24 49.66 14.77
C ILE A 228 24.91 49.30 15.44
N ASN A 229 24.68 48.01 15.65
CA ASN A 229 23.46 47.48 16.24
C ASN A 229 23.45 47.54 17.78
N GLY A 230 24.43 48.21 18.40
CA GLY A 230 24.42 48.54 19.82
C GLY A 230 24.46 47.30 20.73
N CYS A 231 25.16 46.24 20.32
CA CYS A 231 25.36 45.08 21.18
C CYS A 231 26.16 45.49 22.43
N PRO A 232 25.76 45.07 23.66
CA PRO A 232 26.48 45.40 24.89
C PRO A 232 27.95 45.00 24.90
N ASP A 233 28.28 43.87 24.27
CA ASP A 233 29.64 43.44 23.98
C ASP A 233 29.73 42.82 22.57
N VAL A 234 30.86 43.03 21.88
CA VAL A 234 31.05 42.60 20.50
C VAL A 234 31.26 41.09 20.37
N TYR A 235 31.83 40.41 21.38
CA TYR A 235 32.29 39.02 21.23
C TYR A 235 31.50 38.01 22.06
N THR A 236 30.75 38.46 23.06
CA THR A 236 30.10 37.56 24.04
C THR A 236 28.61 37.82 24.20
N ALA A 237 28.13 39.04 23.98
CA ALA A 237 26.71 39.35 24.17
C ALA A 237 25.84 38.51 23.21
N PRO A 238 24.71 37.94 23.68
CA PRO A 238 23.83 37.16 22.82
C PRO A 238 23.26 38.04 21.69
N SER A 239 22.98 37.45 20.52
CA SER A 239 22.46 38.21 19.37
C SER A 239 21.22 39.03 19.72
N SER A 240 20.34 38.49 20.57
CA SER A 240 19.09 39.11 21.01
C SER A 240 19.24 40.33 21.91
N SER A 241 20.43 40.59 22.47
CA SER A 241 20.67 41.81 23.27
C SER A 241 21.11 43.01 22.43
N CYS A 242 21.36 42.82 21.14
CA CYS A 242 21.57 43.89 20.19
C CYS A 242 20.23 44.52 19.79
N ARG A 243 20.22 45.82 19.45
CA ARG A 243 19.01 46.51 18.93
C ARG A 243 18.45 45.83 17.68
N VAL A 244 19.34 45.37 16.81
CA VAL A 244 19.01 44.47 15.69
C VAL A 244 19.76 43.17 15.95
N PRO A 245 19.08 42.02 16.04
CA PRO A 245 19.72 40.74 16.28
C PRO A 245 20.89 40.51 15.32
N THR A 246 22.07 40.26 15.88
CA THR A 246 23.31 40.15 15.10
C THR A 246 24.21 39.08 15.69
N ALA A 247 24.53 38.03 14.93
CA ALA A 247 25.37 36.93 15.40
C ALA A 247 26.75 37.38 15.92
N VAL A 248 27.29 36.66 16.90
CA VAL A 248 28.67 36.85 17.40
C VAL A 248 29.68 36.59 16.28
N PRO A 249 30.77 37.38 16.14
CA PRO A 249 31.75 37.18 15.08
C PRO A 249 32.40 35.79 15.15
N GLY A 250 32.60 35.16 14.00
CA GLY A 250 33.06 33.78 13.86
C GLY A 250 31.95 32.75 13.98
N ARG A 251 30.72 33.13 14.38
CA ARG A 251 29.56 32.24 14.48
C ARG A 251 28.54 32.47 13.37
N SER A 252 28.54 33.62 12.70
CA SER A 252 27.58 33.88 11.64
C SER A 252 27.79 32.94 10.45
N LEU A 253 26.71 32.49 9.82
CA LEU A 253 26.77 31.75 8.56
C LEU A 253 26.98 32.64 7.34
N HIS A 254 26.71 33.94 7.44
CA HIS A 254 27.11 34.91 6.42
C HIS A 254 28.64 35.01 6.31
N GLU A 255 29.38 34.75 7.39
CA GLU A 255 30.84 34.77 7.37
C GLU A 255 31.47 33.67 6.53
N ILE A 256 30.68 32.66 6.15
CA ILE A 256 31.12 31.54 5.31
C ILE A 256 30.21 31.33 4.09
N GLY A 257 29.38 32.32 3.76
CA GLY A 257 28.51 32.30 2.58
C GLY A 257 27.39 31.25 2.58
N LEU A 258 27.03 30.69 3.74
CA LEU A 258 25.98 29.65 3.89
C LEU A 258 24.64 30.20 4.39
N ALA A 259 24.49 31.53 4.43
CA ALA A 259 23.26 32.23 4.75
C ALA A 259 23.00 33.37 3.76
N ILE A 260 21.72 33.71 3.65
CA ILE A 260 21.19 34.78 2.82
C ILE A 260 20.13 35.56 3.63
N ASP A 261 20.23 36.88 3.59
CA ASP A 261 19.21 37.81 4.06
C ASP A 261 18.38 38.20 2.84
N VAL A 262 17.22 37.57 2.68
CA VAL A 262 16.36 37.70 1.51
C VAL A 262 15.55 39.00 1.59
N THR A 263 15.38 39.62 0.44
CA THR A 263 14.58 40.82 0.21
C THR A 263 13.63 40.57 -0.97
N SER A 264 12.55 41.36 -1.05
CA SER A 264 11.63 41.34 -2.19
C SER A 264 11.19 42.75 -2.52
N GLY A 265 11.25 43.13 -3.80
CA GLY A 265 10.96 44.50 -4.26
C GLY A 265 11.83 45.57 -3.58
N GLY A 266 13.08 45.23 -3.26
CA GLY A 266 14.03 46.12 -2.56
C GLY A 266 13.78 46.30 -1.06
N LYS A 267 12.84 45.56 -0.46
CA LYS A 267 12.49 45.66 0.97
C LYS A 267 12.84 44.37 1.72
N THR A 268 13.25 44.52 2.97
CA THR A 268 13.43 43.41 3.92
C THR A 268 12.12 42.66 4.11
N LEU A 269 12.20 41.33 4.20
CA LEU A 269 11.02 40.50 4.42
C LEU A 269 10.46 40.68 5.83
N THR A 270 9.14 40.62 5.93
CA THR A 270 8.40 40.47 7.19
C THR A 270 7.62 39.17 7.12
N SER A 271 7.11 38.68 8.25
CA SER A 271 6.25 37.48 8.28
C SER A 271 4.97 37.61 7.44
N LYS A 272 4.57 38.84 7.10
CA LYS A 272 3.40 39.13 6.26
C LYS A 272 3.72 39.24 4.77
N SER A 273 5.00 39.35 4.40
CA SER A 273 5.42 39.53 3.00
C SER A 273 5.02 38.32 2.14
N PRO A 274 4.49 38.51 0.92
CA PRO A 274 4.18 37.40 0.01
C PRO A 274 5.40 36.50 -0.26
N ALA A 275 6.58 37.10 -0.42
CA ALA A 275 7.83 36.36 -0.59
C ALA A 275 8.21 35.52 0.63
N PHE A 276 7.94 35.99 1.86
CA PHE A 276 8.17 35.18 3.06
C PHE A 276 7.26 33.95 3.09
N LYS A 277 5.97 34.11 2.77
CA LYS A 277 5.02 32.99 2.71
C LYS A 277 5.43 31.96 1.65
N TRP A 278 5.90 32.42 0.50
CA TRP A 278 6.43 31.54 -0.53
C TRP A 278 7.67 30.77 -0.04
N LEU A 279 8.64 31.47 0.56
CA LEU A 279 9.84 30.83 1.11
C LEU A 279 9.52 29.86 2.25
N GLN A 280 8.53 30.16 3.09
CA GLN A 280 8.10 29.24 4.15
C GLN A 280 7.61 27.90 3.61
N LEU A 281 7.05 27.89 2.41
CA LEU A 281 6.53 26.70 1.75
C LEU A 281 7.56 25.97 0.89
N HIS A 282 8.58 26.69 0.38
CA HIS A 282 9.44 26.18 -0.70
C HIS A 282 10.94 26.27 -0.42
N ALA A 283 11.42 27.11 0.51
CA ALA A 283 12.85 27.32 0.72
C ALA A 283 13.56 26.04 1.20
N ASP A 284 12.82 25.21 1.95
CA ASP A 284 13.31 23.91 2.37
C ASP A 284 13.62 23.04 1.14
N GLU A 285 12.84 23.05 0.07
CA GLU A 285 13.13 22.32 -1.18
C GLU A 285 14.54 22.59 -1.75
N TYR A 286 15.12 23.76 -1.43
CA TYR A 286 16.45 24.20 -1.83
C TYR A 286 17.50 24.12 -0.71
N GLY A 287 17.15 23.56 0.45
CA GLY A 287 18.06 23.37 1.58
C GLY A 287 18.21 24.60 2.47
N PHE A 288 17.33 25.58 2.36
CA PHE A 288 17.31 26.76 3.23
C PHE A 288 16.22 26.65 4.28
N VAL A 289 16.55 27.06 5.50
CA VAL A 289 15.68 27.06 6.68
C VAL A 289 15.66 28.48 7.24
N ASN A 290 14.48 28.95 7.62
CA ASN A 290 14.33 30.27 8.23
C ASN A 290 14.78 30.25 9.69
N LEU A 291 15.44 31.33 10.11
CA LEU A 291 15.56 31.67 11.52
C LEU A 291 14.24 32.31 11.99
N PRO A 292 13.45 31.70 12.90
CA PRO A 292 12.10 32.17 13.19
C PRO A 292 11.99 33.61 13.71
N SER A 293 13.03 34.11 14.38
CA SER A 293 13.09 35.49 14.87
C SER A 293 13.39 36.52 13.77
N GLU A 294 13.83 36.08 12.60
CA GLU A 294 14.30 36.93 11.49
C GLU A 294 13.67 36.47 10.17
N PRO A 295 12.51 37.01 9.78
CA PRO A 295 11.80 36.59 8.56
C PRO A 295 12.62 36.74 7.26
N TRP A 296 13.63 37.61 7.26
CA TRP A 296 14.54 37.79 6.13
C TRP A 296 15.69 36.77 6.12
N HIS A 297 16.02 36.12 7.23
CA HIS A 297 17.23 35.31 7.33
C HIS A 297 16.96 33.84 6.99
N TRP A 298 17.70 33.32 6.02
CA TRP A 298 17.61 31.94 5.57
C TRP A 298 19.00 31.34 5.43
N SER A 299 19.20 30.13 5.98
CA SER A 299 20.49 29.46 5.95
C SER A 299 20.33 27.95 5.92
N ILE A 300 21.41 27.20 5.76
CA ILE A 300 21.32 25.73 5.73
C ILE A 300 20.96 25.10 7.09
N THR A 301 21.02 25.86 8.20
CA THR A 301 20.66 25.40 9.55
C THR A 301 19.48 26.15 10.17
N GLY A 302 19.09 27.30 9.63
CA GLY A 302 18.11 28.20 10.25
C GLY A 302 18.66 29.08 11.37
N GLY A 303 19.99 29.20 11.49
CA GLY A 303 20.68 29.98 12.53
C GLY A 303 21.97 29.34 13.02
#